data_AF-A0A8S1F4M0-F1
#
_entry.id   AF-A0A8S1F4M0-F1
#
_cell.length_a   1.000
_cell.length_b   1.000
_cell.length_c   1.000
_cell.angle_alpha   90.00
_cell.angle_beta   90.00
_cell.angle_gamma   90.00
#
_symmetry.space_group_name_H-M   'P 1'
#
loop_
_entity.id
_entity.type
_entity.pdbx_description
1 polymer ?
#
loop_
_entity_poly.entity_id
_entity_poly.type
_entity_poly.pdbx_seq_one_letter_code
_entity_poly.pdbx_strand_id
1 'polypeptide(L)'
;MSQIKDMMLRVAFLLFDSSRSRRETKQPETMQFEDNADDFDTASIKTGLFECVRPGEETVDLANLLNSSFASDWIGKPLKEAVQMALKAIIHQLRKEFRWLIICAVPCSSRSTRYPRLPQAVFLKLAEIIQIGFRIERKALSTATIVSMAKRKMRNYISRERTGQMQRVEKLLNKFWKRYPKWNETVEAYDAALDD
;
A
#
# COMPACT_ATOMS: atom_id res chain seq x y z
N MET A 1 41.10 -15.28 -24.84
CA MET A 1 40.18 -14.31 -24.17
C MET A 1 38.68 -14.68 -24.23
N SER A 2 38.24 -15.66 -25.04
CA SER A 2 36.81 -16.02 -25.18
C SER A 2 36.27 -16.89 -24.01
N GLN A 3 37.05 -17.86 -23.53
CA GLN A 3 36.59 -18.82 -22.52
C GLN A 3 36.33 -18.20 -21.14
N ILE A 4 37.13 -17.23 -20.73
CA ILE A 4 36.95 -16.54 -19.44
C ILE A 4 35.63 -15.75 -19.42
N LYS A 5 35.30 -15.07 -20.54
CA LYS A 5 34.04 -14.33 -20.68
C LYS A 5 32.83 -15.27 -20.64
N ASP A 6 32.92 -16.41 -21.31
CA ASP A 6 31.84 -17.40 -21.32
C ASP A 6 31.64 -18.03 -19.94
N MET A 7 32.73 -18.28 -19.20
CA MET A 7 32.67 -18.77 -17.83
C MET A 7 32.05 -17.73 -16.87
N MET A 8 32.42 -16.45 -17.01
CA MET A 8 31.83 -15.38 -16.22
C MET A 8 30.33 -15.19 -16.50
N LEU A 9 29.89 -15.36 -17.76
CA LEU A 9 28.48 -15.27 -18.11
C LEU A 9 27.67 -16.40 -17.47
N ARG A 10 28.21 -17.63 -17.49
CA ARG A 10 27.57 -18.79 -16.87
C ARG A 10 27.50 -18.66 -15.34
N VAL A 11 28.57 -18.16 -14.71
CA VAL A 11 28.58 -17.89 -13.26
C VAL A 11 27.59 -16.78 -12.90
N ALA A 12 27.53 -15.70 -13.69
CA ALA A 12 26.54 -14.63 -13.47
C ALA A 12 25.10 -15.13 -13.63
N PHE A 13 24.85 -16.01 -14.61
CA PHE A 13 23.54 -16.64 -14.82
C PHE A 13 23.17 -17.56 -13.64
N LEU A 14 24.09 -18.39 -13.15
CA LEU A 14 23.87 -19.27 -11.99
C LEU A 14 23.66 -18.48 -10.69
N LEU A 15 24.37 -17.36 -10.51
CA LEU A 15 24.15 -16.46 -9.38
C LEU A 15 22.80 -15.74 -9.48
N PHE A 16 22.39 -15.34 -10.68
CA PHE A 16 21.07 -14.76 -10.93
C PHE A 16 19.95 -15.78 -10.67
N ASP A 17 20.12 -17.02 -11.15
CA ASP A 17 19.12 -18.07 -11.00
C ASP A 17 19.04 -18.57 -9.55
N SER A 18 20.17 -18.76 -8.88
CA SER A 18 20.20 -19.08 -7.45
C SER A 18 19.64 -17.96 -6.57
N SER A 19 19.86 -16.69 -6.91
CA SER A 19 19.24 -15.56 -6.21
C SER A 19 17.76 -15.42 -6.51
N ARG A 20 17.29 -15.82 -7.70
CA ARG A 20 15.87 -15.93 -8.04
C ARG A 20 15.21 -17.10 -7.30
N SER A 21 15.83 -18.27 -7.30
CA SER A 21 15.38 -19.46 -6.60
C SER A 21 15.33 -19.24 -5.08
N ARG A 22 16.29 -18.49 -4.50
CA ARG A 22 16.24 -18.01 -3.10
C ARG A 22 15.13 -16.99 -2.82
N ARG A 23 14.69 -16.21 -3.82
CA ARG A 23 13.51 -15.33 -3.70
C ARG A 23 12.22 -16.12 -3.80
N GLU A 24 12.21 -17.22 -4.54
CA GLU A 24 11.07 -18.14 -4.67
C GLU A 24 10.94 -19.08 -3.46
N THR A 25 12.05 -19.48 -2.80
CA THR A 25 12.03 -20.22 -1.52
C THR A 25 11.77 -19.33 -0.30
N LYS A 26 11.98 -18.01 -0.41
CA LYS A 26 11.41 -17.04 0.52
C LYS A 26 9.99 -16.64 0.11
N GLN A 27 9.15 -17.62 -0.25
CA GLN A 27 7.75 -17.45 0.05
C GLN A 27 7.70 -17.17 1.57
N PRO A 28 7.09 -16.06 2.03
CA PRO A 28 6.84 -15.93 3.44
C PRO A 28 6.04 -17.18 3.80
N GLU A 29 6.51 -17.92 4.82
CA GLU A 29 5.79 -19.05 5.39
C GLU A 29 4.31 -18.72 5.32
N THR A 30 3.56 -19.57 4.61
CA THR A 30 2.11 -19.49 4.58
C THR A 30 1.70 -19.81 6.01
N MET A 31 1.74 -18.79 6.90
CA MET A 31 1.04 -18.82 8.17
C MET A 31 -0.37 -19.27 7.82
N GLN A 32 -0.69 -20.52 8.16
CA GLN A 32 -2.01 -21.07 8.03
C GLN A 32 -2.84 -20.32 9.06
N PHE A 33 -3.47 -19.24 8.61
CA PHE A 33 -4.51 -18.57 9.36
C PHE A 33 -5.75 -19.45 9.21
N GLU A 34 -5.96 -20.34 10.17
CA GLU A 34 -7.16 -21.19 10.22
C GLU A 34 -8.43 -20.38 10.56
N ASP A 35 -8.27 -19.15 11.05
CA ASP A 35 -9.40 -18.24 11.30
C ASP A 35 -9.92 -17.63 9.99
N ASN A 36 -11.20 -17.88 9.75
CA ASN A 36 -11.97 -17.19 8.72
C ASN A 36 -12.34 -15.79 9.19
N ALA A 37 -12.55 -14.87 8.24
CA ALA A 37 -13.15 -13.58 8.56
C ALA A 37 -14.63 -13.79 8.85
N ASP A 38 -15.00 -13.69 10.13
CA ASP A 38 -16.37 -13.94 10.59
C ASP A 38 -17.28 -12.73 10.38
N ASP A 39 -16.76 -11.52 10.57
CA ASP A 39 -17.50 -10.26 10.45
C ASP A 39 -16.57 -9.09 10.11
N PHE A 40 -17.14 -7.98 9.63
CA PHE A 40 -16.44 -6.70 9.46
C PHE A 40 -17.24 -5.54 10.09
N ASP A 41 -16.80 -5.11 11.27
CA ASP A 41 -17.47 -4.10 12.09
C ASP A 41 -17.25 -2.67 11.55
N THR A 42 -18.11 -2.28 10.61
CA THR A 42 -18.11 -0.93 10.04
C THR A 42 -18.53 0.15 11.04
N ALA A 43 -19.28 -0.18 12.10
CA ALA A 43 -19.74 0.79 13.08
C ALA A 43 -18.59 1.26 13.96
N SER A 44 -17.80 0.31 14.48
CA SER A 44 -16.61 0.59 15.29
C SER A 44 -15.53 1.36 14.52
N ILE A 45 -15.46 1.20 13.20
CA ILE A 45 -14.57 1.99 12.34
C ILE A 45 -15.08 3.43 12.20
N LYS A 46 -16.38 3.65 11.98
CA LYS A 46 -16.93 5.00 11.79
C LYS A 46 -16.87 5.87 13.04
N THR A 47 -16.71 5.27 14.21
CA THR A 47 -16.50 6.01 15.47
C THR A 47 -15.06 6.49 15.67
N GLY A 48 -14.09 5.99 14.88
CA GLY A 48 -12.71 6.42 14.98
C GLY A 48 -12.38 7.59 14.05
N LEU A 49 -11.40 8.42 14.46
CA LEU A 49 -10.85 9.49 13.64
C LEU A 49 -9.73 8.94 12.76
N PHE A 50 -10.03 8.69 11.49
CA PHE A 50 -9.08 8.17 10.50
C PHE A 50 -8.74 9.19 9.42
N GLU A 51 -8.53 10.44 9.85
CA GLU A 51 -8.12 11.51 8.96
C GLU A 51 -6.70 11.31 8.45
N CYS A 52 -6.52 11.55 7.15
CA CYS A 52 -5.20 11.57 6.54
C CYS A 52 -5.07 12.71 5.55
N VAL A 53 -3.87 13.32 5.50
CA VAL A 53 -3.58 14.39 4.55
C VAL A 53 -3.41 13.77 3.16
N ARG A 54 -4.17 14.29 2.19
CA ARG A 54 -4.06 13.91 0.79
C ARG A 54 -3.10 14.85 0.06
N PRO A 55 -2.26 14.34 -0.86
CA PRO A 55 -1.47 15.19 -1.74
C PRO A 55 -2.29 16.29 -2.42
N GLY A 56 -2.07 17.52 -1.95
CA GLY A 56 -2.71 18.72 -2.46
C GLY A 56 -4.19 18.92 -2.10
N GLU A 57 -4.76 18.12 -1.19
CA GLU A 57 -6.18 18.23 -0.84
C GLU A 57 -6.35 18.26 0.70
N GLU A 58 -7.55 18.64 1.14
CA GLU A 58 -7.96 18.59 2.55
C GLU A 58 -7.96 17.15 3.07
N THR A 59 -7.94 17.03 4.41
CA THR A 59 -7.98 15.74 5.10
C THR A 59 -9.18 14.91 4.64
N VAL A 60 -8.97 13.60 4.53
CA VAL A 60 -10.06 12.65 4.29
C VAL A 60 -10.12 11.68 5.43
N ASP A 61 -11.34 11.51 5.94
CA ASP A 61 -11.68 10.42 6.82
C ASP A 61 -11.78 9.11 6.02
N LEU A 62 -10.79 8.25 6.22
CA LEU A 62 -10.71 6.94 5.57
C LEU A 62 -11.84 6.01 5.98
N ALA A 63 -12.45 6.18 7.17
CA ALA A 63 -13.56 5.36 7.62
C ALA A 63 -14.81 5.57 6.76
N ASN A 64 -15.07 6.80 6.32
CA ASN A 64 -16.23 7.11 5.47
C ASN A 64 -16.13 6.53 4.06
N LEU A 65 -14.95 6.07 3.64
CA LEU A 65 -14.76 5.37 2.37
C LEU A 65 -15.24 3.92 2.41
N LEU A 66 -15.51 3.38 3.60
CA LEU A 66 -16.00 2.03 3.78
C LEU A 66 -17.53 1.99 3.72
N ASN A 67 -18.04 1.34 2.68
CA ASN A 67 -19.45 0.96 2.59
C ASN A 67 -19.64 -0.48 3.10
N SER A 68 -20.70 -0.72 3.87
CA SER A 68 -21.06 -2.04 4.39
C SER A 68 -21.31 -3.07 3.28
N SER A 69 -21.65 -2.62 2.07
CA SER A 69 -21.82 -3.48 0.89
C SER A 69 -20.54 -4.19 0.45
N PHE A 70 -19.35 -3.74 0.87
CA PHE A 70 -18.09 -4.41 0.52
C PHE A 70 -17.75 -5.56 1.47
N ALA A 71 -18.25 -5.51 2.70
CA ALA A 71 -17.94 -6.47 3.75
C ALA A 71 -18.46 -7.88 3.44
N SER A 72 -19.59 -8.00 2.74
CA SER A 72 -20.20 -9.28 2.38
C SER A 72 -19.26 -10.17 1.56
N ASP A 73 -18.40 -9.58 0.72
CA ASP A 73 -17.48 -10.32 -0.13
C ASP A 73 -16.25 -10.85 0.62
N TRP A 74 -16.05 -10.41 1.87
CA TRP A 74 -14.88 -10.74 2.69
C TRP A 74 -15.16 -11.85 3.69
N ILE A 75 -16.43 -12.02 4.08
CA ILE A 75 -16.86 -12.98 5.10
C ILE A 75 -16.67 -14.42 4.59
N GLY A 76 -16.23 -15.31 5.48
CA GLY A 76 -16.01 -16.73 5.19
C GLY A 76 -14.75 -17.02 4.34
N LYS A 77 -13.94 -15.99 4.04
CA LYS A 77 -12.62 -16.15 3.45
C LYS A 77 -11.56 -16.28 4.55
N PRO A 78 -10.42 -16.93 4.28
CA PRO A 78 -9.28 -16.90 5.20
C PRO A 78 -8.91 -15.44 5.51
N LEU A 79 -8.65 -15.11 6.78
CA LEU A 79 -8.45 -13.73 7.23
C LEU A 79 -7.45 -12.95 6.35
N LYS A 80 -6.35 -13.59 5.96
CA LYS A 80 -5.33 -12.99 5.09
C LYS A 80 -5.86 -12.63 3.71
N GLU A 81 -6.77 -13.40 3.15
CA GLU A 81 -7.42 -13.13 1.87
C GLU A 81 -8.46 -12.02 2.01
N ALA A 82 -9.29 -12.08 3.06
CA ALA A 82 -10.26 -11.04 3.39
C ALA A 82 -9.60 -9.66 3.54
N VAL A 83 -8.48 -9.59 4.28
CA VAL A 83 -7.67 -8.36 4.43
C VAL A 83 -7.16 -7.86 3.07
N GLN A 84 -6.71 -8.74 2.18
CA GLN A 84 -6.26 -8.34 0.85
C GLN A 84 -7.38 -7.79 -0.03
N MET A 85 -8.58 -8.38 0.06
CA MET A 85 -9.77 -7.93 -0.65
C MET A 85 -10.23 -6.57 -0.12
N ALA A 86 -10.30 -6.42 1.20
CA ALA A 86 -10.63 -5.16 1.86
C ALA A 86 -9.67 -4.04 1.45
N LEU A 87 -8.35 -4.27 1.53
CA LEU A 87 -7.36 -3.30 1.09
C LEU A 87 -7.52 -2.92 -0.39
N LYS A 88 -7.83 -3.90 -1.27
CA LYS A 88 -8.08 -3.61 -2.69
C LYS A 88 -9.32 -2.74 -2.88
N ALA A 89 -10.41 -3.02 -2.16
CA ALA A 89 -11.64 -2.24 -2.21
C ALA A 89 -11.43 -0.80 -1.71
N ILE A 90 -10.76 -0.63 -0.57
CA ILE A 90 -10.45 0.68 0.00
C ILE A 90 -9.56 1.49 -0.96
N ILE A 91 -8.52 0.89 -1.53
CA ILE A 91 -7.65 1.56 -2.51
C ILE A 91 -8.44 2.00 -3.75
N HIS A 92 -9.36 1.16 -4.21
CA HIS A 92 -10.21 1.50 -5.35
C HIS A 92 -11.14 2.68 -5.03
N GLN A 93 -11.72 2.72 -3.82
CA GLN A 93 -12.55 3.84 -3.39
C GLN A 93 -11.73 5.12 -3.20
N LEU A 94 -10.54 5.01 -2.59
CA LEU A 94 -9.57 6.09 -2.49
C LEU A 94 -9.27 6.69 -3.86
N ARG A 95 -9.15 5.89 -4.92
CA ARG A 95 -8.90 6.43 -6.27
C ARG A 95 -10.03 7.33 -6.77
N LYS A 96 -11.28 7.05 -6.43
CA LYS A 96 -12.45 7.83 -6.88
C LYS A 96 -12.44 9.22 -6.26
N GLU A 97 -12.15 9.29 -4.96
CA GLU A 97 -12.10 10.55 -4.20
C GLU A 97 -10.78 11.31 -4.40
N PHE A 98 -9.67 10.58 -4.56
CA PHE A 98 -8.33 11.16 -4.60
C PHE A 98 -7.77 11.18 -6.02
N ARG A 99 -7.93 12.32 -6.69
CA ARG A 99 -7.55 12.53 -8.09
C ARG A 99 -6.06 12.35 -8.35
N TRP A 100 -5.20 12.69 -7.39
CA TRP A 100 -3.74 12.64 -7.54
C TRP A 100 -3.13 11.28 -7.20
N LEU A 101 -3.92 10.29 -6.76
CA LEU A 101 -3.41 9.00 -6.32
C LEU A 101 -2.47 8.33 -7.33
N ILE A 102 -2.83 8.40 -8.62
CA ILE A 102 -2.05 7.79 -9.71
C ILE A 102 -0.64 8.39 -9.83
N ILE A 103 -0.40 9.63 -9.41
CA ILE A 103 0.94 10.27 -9.48
C ILE A 103 1.74 10.11 -8.19
N CYS A 104 1.21 9.46 -7.16
CA CYS A 104 1.89 9.38 -5.87
C CYS A 104 2.91 8.24 -5.77
N ALA A 105 3.87 8.38 -4.87
CA ALA A 105 4.80 7.33 -4.47
C ALA A 105 4.42 6.77 -3.09
N VAL A 106 4.51 5.44 -2.96
CA VAL A 106 4.32 4.75 -1.68
C VAL A 106 5.64 4.78 -0.90
N PRO A 107 5.66 5.16 0.38
CA PRO A 107 6.86 5.20 1.22
C PRO A 107 7.36 3.78 1.50
N CYS A 108 8.27 3.30 0.65
CA CYS A 108 8.75 1.93 0.67
C CYS A 108 10.27 1.81 0.80
N SER A 109 11.01 2.90 0.60
CA SER A 109 12.47 2.96 0.69
C SER A 109 12.91 4.42 0.80
N SER A 110 14.06 4.67 1.41
CA SER A 110 14.78 5.96 1.47
C SER A 110 15.24 6.50 0.10
N ARG A 111 14.86 5.86 -1.01
CA ARG A 111 15.21 6.31 -2.36
C ARG A 111 14.52 7.63 -2.70
N SER A 112 15.26 8.53 -3.32
CA SER A 112 14.69 9.76 -3.90
C SER A 112 13.70 9.41 -5.00
N THR A 113 12.61 10.17 -5.08
CA THR A 113 11.53 9.95 -6.04
C THR A 113 11.04 11.30 -6.56
N ARG A 114 10.79 11.40 -7.87
CA ARG A 114 10.19 12.59 -8.51
C ARG A 114 8.69 12.72 -8.27
N TYR A 115 8.08 11.68 -7.71
CA TYR A 115 6.64 11.60 -7.46
C TYR A 115 6.33 12.10 -6.04
N PRO A 116 5.21 12.82 -5.82
CA PRO A 116 4.77 13.22 -4.48
C PRO A 116 4.58 11.99 -3.59
N ARG A 117 5.09 12.04 -2.36
CA ARG A 117 4.97 10.93 -1.41
C ARG A 117 3.58 10.89 -0.77
N LEU A 118 3.06 9.69 -0.56
CA LEU A 118 1.95 9.47 0.37
C LEU A 118 2.49 9.46 1.81
N PRO A 119 1.81 10.11 2.77
CA PRO A 119 2.20 10.03 4.17
C PRO A 119 2.20 8.60 4.70
N GLN A 120 3.12 8.31 5.61
CA GLN A 120 3.17 7.02 6.31
C GLN A 120 1.88 6.78 7.12
N ALA A 121 1.31 7.85 7.69
CA ALA A 121 0.07 7.82 8.45
C ALA A 121 -1.09 7.17 7.70
N VAL A 122 -1.18 7.37 6.37
CA VAL A 122 -2.24 6.78 5.55
C VAL A 122 -2.23 5.25 5.71
N PHE A 123 -1.04 4.64 5.70
CA PHE A 123 -0.91 3.20 5.80
C PHE A 123 -1.12 2.68 7.22
N LEU A 124 -0.74 3.46 8.23
CA LEU A 124 -1.01 3.15 9.64
C LEU A 124 -2.52 3.17 9.91
N LYS A 125 -3.22 4.23 9.47
CA LYS A 125 -4.67 4.37 9.59
C LYS A 125 -5.43 3.28 8.82
N LEU A 126 -4.99 2.93 7.61
CA LEU A 126 -5.55 1.78 6.90
C LEU A 126 -5.37 0.47 7.67
N ALA A 127 -4.23 0.28 8.33
CA ALA A 127 -4.00 -0.91 9.14
C ALA A 127 -4.89 -0.94 10.39
N GLU A 128 -5.05 0.19 11.08
CA GLU A 128 -5.97 0.33 12.22
C GLU A 128 -7.41 0.02 11.83
N ILE A 129 -7.88 0.58 10.71
CA ILE A 129 -9.22 0.30 10.15
C ILE A 129 -9.43 -1.20 9.92
N ILE A 130 -8.46 -1.87 9.29
CA ILE A 130 -8.54 -3.31 9.03
C ILE A 130 -8.53 -4.12 10.33
N GLN A 131 -7.71 -3.73 11.31
CA GLN A 131 -7.66 -4.41 12.61
C GLN A 131 -8.97 -4.27 13.38
N ILE A 132 -9.53 -3.05 13.42
CA ILE A 132 -10.81 -2.79 14.11
C ILE A 132 -11.95 -3.50 13.37
N GLY A 133 -12.01 -3.38 12.05
CA GLY A 133 -13.07 -3.98 11.24
C GLY A 133 -13.15 -5.48 11.39
N PHE A 134 -12.05 -6.20 11.19
CA PHE A 134 -12.03 -7.66 11.34
C PHE A 134 -11.84 -8.13 12.78
N ARG A 135 -11.86 -7.21 13.76
CA ARG A 135 -11.61 -7.51 15.20
C ARG A 135 -10.34 -8.35 15.42
N ILE A 136 -9.28 -8.04 14.68
CA ILE A 136 -8.05 -8.83 14.66
C ILE A 136 -7.28 -8.59 15.95
N GLU A 137 -7.06 -9.65 16.73
CA GLU A 137 -6.13 -9.59 17.84
C GLU A 137 -4.70 -9.31 17.34
N ARG A 138 -3.95 -8.46 18.05
CA ARG A 138 -2.57 -8.09 17.66
C ARG A 138 -1.62 -9.29 17.51
N LYS A 139 -1.95 -10.44 18.13
CA LYS A 139 -1.20 -11.69 18.02
C LYS A 139 -1.44 -12.42 16.70
N ALA A 140 -2.62 -12.29 16.10
CA ALA A 140 -2.97 -12.94 14.84
C ALA A 140 -2.36 -12.19 13.65
N LEU A 141 -2.53 -10.87 13.56
CA LEU A 141 -1.93 -10.08 12.47
C LEU A 141 -1.36 -8.77 12.99
N SER A 142 -0.04 -8.66 12.97
CA SER A 142 0.63 -7.43 13.40
C SER A 142 0.27 -6.25 12.51
N THR A 143 0.17 -5.06 13.09
CA THR A 143 -0.10 -3.81 12.37
C THR A 143 0.95 -3.59 11.27
N ALA A 144 2.22 -3.91 11.54
CA ALA A 144 3.32 -3.82 10.58
C ALA A 144 3.10 -4.73 9.35
N THR A 145 2.55 -5.92 9.54
CA THR A 145 2.21 -6.85 8.45
C THR A 145 1.14 -6.23 7.55
N ILE A 146 0.07 -5.68 8.14
CA ILE A 146 -1.03 -5.06 7.40
C ILE A 146 -0.55 -3.80 6.65
N VAL A 147 0.26 -2.96 7.30
CA VAL A 147 0.92 -1.80 6.67
C VAL A 147 1.73 -2.24 5.45
N SER A 148 2.53 -3.29 5.56
CA SER A 148 3.33 -3.82 4.46
C SER A 148 2.43 -4.33 3.31
N MET A 149 1.34 -5.03 3.64
CA MET A 149 0.35 -5.47 2.66
C MET A 149 -0.33 -4.29 1.95
N ALA A 150 -0.73 -3.26 2.70
CA ALA A 150 -1.35 -2.04 2.18
C ALA A 150 -0.39 -1.30 1.24
N LYS A 151 0.86 -1.08 1.65
CA LYS A 151 1.91 -0.47 0.82
C LYS A 151 2.12 -1.25 -0.47
N ARG A 152 2.22 -2.58 -0.40
CA ARG A 152 2.41 -3.44 -1.57
C ARG A 152 1.21 -3.36 -2.52
N LYS A 153 -0.02 -3.46 -2.01
CA LYS A 153 -1.25 -3.39 -2.82
C LYS A 153 -1.38 -2.01 -3.48
N MET A 154 -1.14 -0.93 -2.74
CA MET A 154 -1.19 0.44 -3.26
C MET A 154 -0.17 0.66 -4.36
N ARG A 155 1.08 0.21 -4.16
CA ARG A 155 2.14 0.32 -5.17
C ARG A 155 1.77 -0.43 -6.45
N ASN A 156 1.29 -1.67 -6.30
CA ASN A 156 0.88 -2.49 -7.44
C ASN A 156 -0.35 -1.91 -8.15
N TYR A 157 -1.25 -1.26 -7.42
CA TYR A 157 -2.39 -0.56 -8.00
C TYR A 157 -1.92 0.64 -8.84
N ILE A 158 -1.16 1.55 -8.25
CA ILE A 158 -0.61 2.72 -8.93
C ILE A 158 0.23 2.31 -10.15
N SER A 159 1.08 1.30 -10.01
CA SER A 159 1.90 0.83 -11.13
C SER A 159 1.06 0.32 -12.29
N ARG A 160 -0.03 -0.42 -12.02
CA ARG A 160 -0.93 -0.93 -13.07
C ARG A 160 -1.70 0.20 -13.75
N GLU A 161 -2.21 1.16 -12.97
CA GLU A 161 -2.93 2.33 -13.50
C GLU A 161 -2.04 3.21 -14.39
N ARG A 162 -0.73 3.29 -14.08
CA ARG A 162 0.24 4.05 -14.89
C ARG A 162 0.57 3.37 -16.21
N THR A 163 0.46 2.04 -16.29
CA THR A 163 0.77 1.27 -17.50
C THR A 163 -0.15 1.76 -18.63
N GLY A 164 0.46 2.25 -19.72
CA GLY A 164 -0.27 2.80 -20.86
C GLY A 164 -0.75 4.26 -20.72
N GLN A 165 -0.53 4.93 -19.57
CA GLN A 165 -0.97 6.32 -19.34
C GLN A 165 0.17 7.30 -19.00
N MET A 166 1.41 6.98 -19.35
CA MET A 166 2.59 7.74 -18.90
C MET A 166 2.56 9.24 -19.27
N GLN A 167 2.10 9.60 -20.47
CA GLN A 167 1.97 11.01 -20.87
C GLN A 167 0.96 11.78 -20.01
N ARG A 168 -0.15 11.13 -19.63
CA ARG A 168 -1.16 11.71 -18.72
C ARG A 168 -0.59 11.89 -17.32
N VAL A 169 0.14 10.89 -16.84
CA VAL A 169 0.81 10.91 -15.53
C VAL A 169 1.79 12.08 -15.45
N GLU A 170 2.58 12.31 -16.49
CA GLU A 170 3.55 13.42 -16.54
C GLU A 170 2.87 14.80 -16.56
N LYS A 171 1.81 14.98 -17.35
CA LYS A 171 1.00 16.22 -17.34
C LYS A 171 0.40 16.48 -15.96
N LEU A 172 -0.14 15.46 -15.31
CA LEU A 172 -0.68 15.57 -13.95
C LEU A 172 0.40 15.88 -12.92
N LEU A 173 1.57 15.25 -13.03
CA LEU A 173 2.70 15.50 -12.14
C LEU A 173 3.18 16.95 -12.24
N ASN A 174 3.30 17.49 -13.45
CA ASN A 174 3.66 18.90 -13.65
C ASN A 174 2.60 19.84 -13.10
N LYS A 175 1.31 19.52 -13.30
CA LYS A 175 0.21 20.31 -12.72
C LYS A 175 0.23 20.28 -11.18
N PHE A 176 0.57 19.14 -10.60
CA PHE A 176 0.67 18.97 -9.16
C PHE A 176 1.79 19.82 -8.58
N TRP A 177 3.02 19.73 -9.10
CA TRP A 177 4.15 20.48 -8.57
C TRP A 177 4.01 22.00 -8.73
N LYS A 178 3.36 22.45 -9.81
CA LYS A 178 3.00 23.88 -9.96
C LYS A 178 2.08 24.38 -8.85
N ARG A 179 1.20 23.52 -8.34
CA ARG A 179 0.20 23.87 -7.33
C ARG A 179 0.69 23.61 -5.90
N TYR A 180 1.51 22.60 -5.69
CA TYR A 180 2.00 22.15 -4.37
C TYR A 180 3.52 21.91 -4.38
N PRO A 181 4.35 22.96 -4.56
CA PRO A 181 5.79 22.80 -4.71
C PRO A 181 6.48 22.21 -3.47
N LYS A 182 5.94 22.49 -2.28
CA LYS A 182 6.51 22.05 -0.99
C LYS A 182 5.89 20.77 -0.42
N TRP A 183 5.14 20.02 -1.23
CA TRP A 183 4.36 18.87 -0.74
C TRP A 183 5.21 17.85 0.05
N ASN A 184 6.42 17.53 -0.43
CA ASN A 184 7.26 16.56 0.26
C ASN A 184 7.72 17.06 1.64
N GLU A 185 8.01 18.36 1.80
CA GLU A 185 8.33 18.97 3.10
C GLU A 185 7.12 18.88 4.04
N THR A 186 5.90 19.10 3.52
CA THR A 186 4.66 18.95 4.30
C THR A 186 4.47 17.52 4.80
N VAL A 187 4.74 16.53 3.95
CA VAL A 187 4.65 15.11 4.34
C VAL A 187 5.71 14.76 5.37
N GLU A 188 6.94 15.26 5.22
CA GLU A 188 8.02 15.00 6.18
C GLU A 188 7.70 15.60 7.56
N ALA A 189 7.15 16.82 7.61
CA ALA A 189 6.70 17.42 8.86
C ALA A 189 5.52 16.66 9.49
N TYR A 190 4.58 16.20 8.66
CA TYR A 190 3.42 15.44 9.12
C TYR A 190 3.79 14.05 9.64
N ASP A 191 4.69 13.35 8.93
CA ASP A 191 5.17 12.04 9.37
C ASP A 191 6.05 12.16 10.63
N ALA A 192 6.84 13.24 10.78
CA ALA A 192 7.62 13.49 11.99
C ALA A 192 6.74 13.71 13.23
N ALA A 193 5.60 14.39 13.08
CA ALA A 193 4.66 14.63 14.17
C ALA A 193 3.92 13.37 14.66
N LEU A 194 4.08 12.22 13.99
CA LEU A 194 3.50 10.93 14.41
C LEU A 194 4.46 10.08 15.24
N ASP A 195 5.75 10.43 15.24
CA ASP A 195 6.79 9.74 16.01
C ASP A 195 7.01 10.37 17.41
N ASP A 196 6.41 11.55 17.68
CA ASP A 196 6.35 12.24 18.98
C ASP A 196 5.09 11.83 19.80
#